data_AF-A0A401V1P0-F1
#
_entry.id   AF-A0A401V1P0-F1
#
_cell.length_a   1.000
_cell.length_b   1.000
_cell.length_c   1.000
_cell.angle_alpha   90.00
_cell.angle_beta   90.00
_cell.angle_gamma   90.00
#
_symmetry.space_group_name_H-M   'P 1'
#
loop_
_entity.id
_entity.type
_entity.pdbx_description
1 polymer ?
#
loop_
_entity_poly.entity_id
_entity_poly.type
_entity_poly.pdbx_seq_one_letter_code
_entity_poly.pdbx_strand_id
1 'polypeptide(L)'
;MSAPARDLDAHARAVTSRDVSAFAQAWDARSAHVDDAVRGARILVTGGAGFIGGQTLRLLLARRPALVVVADTWENGLAELVRDLRSEGAILPGTRFEPRLVDVTTPLIERVVVDDGPFDMVLAFAAAKHVRTERDAVSALHMLNVNVNGTLRTLRAVADANADARLFMVSTDKAADPSSLMGASKRVMEEAVRVELPHATTTRFANVAFSSGSLLESWLIRLARGQVLPVPAETRRFFVRPIEAGEICLLAATAEPGSVVVPTEGVVESTLLEDALDRMLAAMQLPSRRVTDDDAVGSSDDEVVRVLVTARDTAGEKAAEVFAGADERTTPWLPGVDLVRTSPARPAALDVAAWVAAARDSAHGPTVAEIAARVAEAVPEFGHVTSARRLDDRI
;
A
#
# COMPACT_ATOMS: atom_id res chain seq x y z
N MET A 1 -30.58 1.90 -9.78
CA MET A 1 -29.88 2.11 -8.50
C MET A 1 -28.64 2.95 -8.77
N SER A 2 -28.72 4.25 -8.53
CA SER A 2 -27.75 5.27 -8.95
C SER A 2 -27.38 6.16 -7.76
N ALA A 3 -26.08 6.51 -7.66
CA ALA A 3 -25.49 7.65 -6.94
C ALA A 3 -24.60 7.45 -5.69
N PRO A 4 -24.67 6.41 -4.82
CA PRO A 4 -23.93 6.46 -3.55
C PRO A 4 -22.39 6.27 -3.67
N ALA A 5 -21.89 5.77 -4.80
CA ALA A 5 -20.49 5.38 -4.99
C ALA A 5 -19.58 6.44 -5.64
N ARG A 6 -20.07 7.65 -5.97
CA ARG A 6 -19.34 8.58 -6.86
C ARG A 6 -18.37 9.56 -6.20
N ASP A 7 -18.39 9.72 -4.88
CA ASP A 7 -17.51 10.68 -4.22
C ASP A 7 -16.65 10.00 -3.13
N LEU A 8 -15.62 9.28 -3.58
CA LEU A 8 -14.63 8.65 -2.70
C LEU A 8 -13.92 9.68 -1.81
N ASP A 9 -13.75 10.92 -2.27
CA ASP A 9 -13.11 11.98 -1.47
C ASP A 9 -14.02 12.42 -0.32
N ALA A 10 -15.31 12.66 -0.58
CA ALA A 10 -16.28 12.98 0.47
C ALA A 10 -16.38 11.85 1.51
N HIS A 11 -16.44 10.59 1.07
CA HIS A 11 -16.48 9.45 1.97
C HIS A 11 -15.19 9.34 2.80
N ALA A 12 -14.04 9.56 2.18
CA ALA A 12 -12.76 9.57 2.87
C ALA A 12 -12.68 10.70 3.90
N ARG A 13 -13.14 11.92 3.59
CA ARG A 13 -13.24 13.04 4.53
C ARG A 13 -14.13 12.71 5.72
N ALA A 14 -15.27 12.08 5.48
CA ALA A 14 -16.20 11.67 6.54
C ALA A 14 -15.53 10.67 7.50
N VAL A 15 -14.94 9.61 6.96
CA VAL A 15 -14.24 8.59 7.75
C VAL A 15 -13.09 9.18 8.56
N THR A 16 -12.24 9.99 7.93
CA THR A 16 -11.05 10.55 8.59
C THR A 16 -11.39 11.76 9.47
N SER A 17 -12.57 12.36 9.30
CA SER A 17 -12.95 13.65 9.88
C SER A 17 -11.95 14.77 9.58
N ARG A 18 -11.38 14.76 8.36
CA ARG A 18 -10.41 15.75 7.90
C ARG A 18 -10.77 16.31 6.53
N ASP A 19 -11.05 17.61 6.50
CA ASP A 19 -11.28 18.36 5.25
C ASP A 19 -9.96 18.77 4.58
N VAL A 20 -8.95 19.14 5.36
CA VAL A 20 -7.63 19.49 4.82
C VAL A 20 -6.73 18.27 4.89
N SER A 21 -5.82 18.13 3.93
CA SER A 21 -4.84 17.06 3.95
C SER A 21 -3.99 17.16 5.20
N ALA A 22 -3.78 16.02 5.86
CA ALA A 22 -2.81 15.86 6.94
C ALA A 22 -1.39 16.31 6.53
N PHE A 23 -1.09 16.30 5.22
CA PHE A 23 0.22 16.62 4.66
C PHE A 23 0.22 17.91 3.83
N ALA A 24 -0.85 18.72 3.87
CA ALA A 24 -0.96 19.93 3.06
C ALA A 24 0.24 20.88 3.26
N GLN A 25 0.63 21.12 4.52
CA GLN A 25 1.77 22.00 4.83
C GLN A 25 3.12 21.41 4.37
N ALA A 26 3.33 20.10 4.53
CA ALA A 26 4.52 19.43 4.00
C ALA A 26 4.57 19.50 2.47
N TRP A 27 3.42 19.32 1.83
CA TRP A 27 3.29 19.42 0.38
C TRP A 27 3.60 20.81 -0.12
N ASP A 28 3.02 21.85 0.47
CA ASP A 28 3.26 23.25 0.12
C ASP A 28 4.75 23.60 0.25
N ALA A 29 5.40 23.14 1.33
CA ALA A 29 6.82 23.38 1.58
C ALA A 29 7.73 22.69 0.55
N ARG A 30 7.29 21.58 -0.08
CA ARG A 30 8.14 20.74 -0.94
C ARG A 30 7.70 20.67 -2.40
N SER A 31 6.55 21.24 -2.76
CA SER A 31 5.95 21.09 -4.08
C SER A 31 6.89 21.51 -5.22
N ALA A 32 7.66 22.59 -5.04
CA ALA A 32 8.65 23.04 -6.03
C ALA A 32 9.77 22.00 -6.25
N HIS A 33 10.27 21.39 -5.16
CA HIS A 33 11.29 20.34 -5.28
C HIS A 33 10.74 19.09 -5.95
N VAL A 34 9.48 18.73 -5.67
CA VAL A 34 8.81 17.62 -6.35
C VAL A 34 8.62 17.94 -7.83
N ASP A 35 8.26 19.18 -8.18
CA ASP A 35 8.13 19.61 -9.57
C ASP A 35 9.48 19.50 -10.31
N ASP A 36 10.57 19.98 -9.72
CA ASP A 36 11.92 19.88 -10.29
C ASP A 36 12.35 18.42 -10.51
N ALA A 37 11.99 17.51 -9.60
CA ALA A 37 12.34 16.09 -9.71
C ALA A 37 11.52 15.33 -10.75
N VAL A 38 10.32 15.81 -11.10
CA VAL A 38 9.37 15.10 -11.99
C VAL A 38 9.31 15.71 -13.38
N ARG A 39 9.47 17.04 -13.49
CA ARG A 39 9.35 17.77 -14.75
C ARG A 39 10.38 17.27 -15.77
N GLY A 40 9.89 16.79 -16.91
CA GLY A 40 10.74 16.26 -17.98
C GLY A 40 11.40 14.90 -17.67
N ALA A 41 11.15 14.31 -16.49
CA ALA A 41 11.72 13.03 -16.11
C ALA A 41 11.06 11.84 -16.84
N ARG A 42 11.81 10.76 -16.99
CA ARG A 42 11.35 9.44 -17.40
C ARG A 42 11.13 8.60 -16.16
N ILE A 43 9.89 8.17 -15.93
CA ILE A 43 9.50 7.54 -14.67
C ILE A 43 8.91 6.16 -14.91
N LEU A 44 9.42 5.16 -14.20
CA LEU A 44 8.83 3.83 -14.12
C LEU A 44 7.95 3.73 -12.87
N VAL A 45 6.72 3.25 -13.02
CA VAL A 45 5.79 3.02 -11.91
C VAL A 45 5.36 1.56 -11.94
N THR A 46 5.78 0.75 -10.97
CA THR A 46 5.31 -0.64 -10.86
C THR A 46 4.14 -0.74 -9.89
N GLY A 47 3.14 -1.57 -10.19
CA GLY A 47 1.89 -1.62 -9.41
C GLY A 47 1.05 -0.35 -9.54
N GLY A 48 1.24 0.41 -10.63
CA GLY A 48 0.60 1.72 -10.81
C GLY A 48 -0.91 1.66 -11.10
N ALA A 49 -1.44 0.50 -11.53
CA ALA A 49 -2.89 0.29 -11.64
C ALA A 49 -3.56 0.02 -10.29
N GLY A 50 -2.76 -0.26 -9.25
CA GLY A 50 -3.24 -0.33 -7.87
C GLY A 50 -3.68 1.02 -7.33
N PHE A 51 -4.47 0.99 -6.25
CA PHE A 51 -5.09 2.19 -5.66
C PHE A 51 -4.09 3.33 -5.35
N ILE A 52 -3.03 3.04 -4.58
CA ILE A 52 -2.03 4.05 -4.18
C ILE A 52 -1.23 4.55 -5.40
N GLY A 53 -0.87 3.64 -6.31
CA GLY A 53 -0.19 3.96 -7.56
C GLY A 53 -1.00 4.94 -8.40
N GLY A 54 -2.29 4.69 -8.58
CA GLY A 54 -3.21 5.56 -9.30
C GLY A 54 -3.39 6.94 -8.66
N GLN A 55 -3.42 7.03 -7.32
CA GLN A 55 -3.45 8.34 -6.63
C GLN A 55 -2.14 9.11 -6.81
N THR A 56 -1.00 8.41 -6.74
CA THR A 56 0.32 9.02 -6.92
C THR A 56 0.52 9.49 -8.36
N LEU A 57 0.06 8.71 -9.35
CA LEU A 57 0.11 9.05 -10.77
C LEU A 57 -0.63 10.36 -11.08
N ARG A 58 -1.80 10.61 -10.47
CA ARG A 58 -2.54 11.87 -10.67
C ARG A 58 -1.71 13.09 -10.24
N LEU A 59 -1.03 12.99 -9.10
CA LEU A 59 -0.13 14.05 -8.61
C LEU A 59 1.12 14.19 -9.49
N LEU A 60 1.69 13.06 -9.91
CA LEU A 60 2.90 13.00 -10.72
C LEU A 60 2.68 13.58 -12.13
N LEU A 61 1.59 13.22 -12.80
CA LEU A 61 1.30 13.65 -14.17
C LEU A 61 1.04 15.16 -14.28
N ALA A 62 0.49 15.79 -13.23
CA ALA A 62 0.30 17.23 -13.16
C ALA A 62 1.62 18.03 -13.32
N ARG A 63 2.77 17.39 -13.13
CA ARG A 63 4.12 18.01 -13.18
C ARG A 63 4.83 17.84 -14.52
N ARG A 64 4.15 17.29 -15.54
CA ARG A 64 4.66 17.13 -16.91
C ARG A 64 5.97 16.32 -16.99
N PRO A 65 6.00 15.07 -16.51
CA PRO A 65 7.09 14.15 -16.86
C PRO A 65 7.15 13.94 -18.38
N ALA A 66 8.33 13.63 -18.91
CA ALA A 66 8.49 13.35 -20.35
C ALA A 66 7.91 11.99 -20.72
N LEU A 67 8.13 10.99 -19.85
CA LEU A 67 7.65 9.62 -20.03
C LEU A 67 7.20 9.06 -18.69
N VAL A 68 6.04 8.39 -18.67
CA VAL A 68 5.60 7.55 -17.56
C VAL A 68 5.26 6.18 -18.10
N VAL A 69 6.01 5.17 -17.64
CA VAL A 69 5.72 3.76 -17.93
C VAL A 69 5.07 3.15 -16.70
N VAL A 70 3.88 2.55 -16.86
CA VAL A 70 3.18 1.87 -15.77
C VAL A 70 3.22 0.37 -15.99
N ALA A 71 3.98 -0.36 -15.17
CA ALA A 71 4.08 -1.81 -15.21
C ALA A 71 3.18 -2.45 -14.15
N ASP A 72 2.24 -3.31 -14.57
CA ASP A 72 1.31 -4.00 -13.67
C ASP A 72 0.91 -5.36 -14.25
N THR A 73 0.44 -6.29 -13.42
CA THR A 73 -0.11 -7.58 -13.86
C THR A 73 -1.62 -7.53 -14.06
N TRP A 74 -2.28 -6.47 -13.58
CA TRP A 74 -3.73 -6.33 -13.68
C TRP A 74 -4.13 -5.64 -14.99
N GLU A 75 -4.36 -6.44 -16.04
CA GLU A 75 -4.75 -5.94 -17.37
C GLU A 75 -5.98 -5.01 -17.33
N ASN A 76 -7.06 -5.45 -16.68
CA ASN A 76 -8.27 -4.63 -16.55
C ASN A 76 -8.00 -3.35 -15.77
N GLY A 77 -7.16 -3.41 -14.73
CA GLY A 77 -6.75 -2.24 -13.96
C GLY A 77 -6.00 -1.22 -14.79
N LEU A 78 -5.06 -1.67 -15.63
CA LEU A 78 -4.34 -0.79 -16.56
C LEU A 78 -5.30 -0.11 -17.54
N ALA A 79 -6.27 -0.86 -18.07
CA ALA A 79 -7.26 -0.32 -18.99
C ALA A 79 -8.15 0.74 -18.32
N GLU A 80 -8.66 0.47 -17.11
CA GLU A 80 -9.46 1.43 -16.34
C GLU A 80 -8.63 2.66 -15.92
N LEU A 81 -7.41 2.47 -15.43
CA LEU A 81 -6.51 3.57 -15.07
C LEU A 81 -6.31 4.54 -16.25
N VAL A 82 -6.06 4.02 -17.45
CA VAL A 82 -5.88 4.86 -18.65
C VAL A 82 -7.16 5.63 -18.98
N ARG A 83 -8.33 4.99 -18.86
CA ARG A 83 -9.63 5.65 -19.11
C ARG A 83 -9.87 6.77 -18.10
N ASP A 84 -9.63 6.51 -16.82
CA ASP A 84 -9.79 7.49 -15.74
C ASP A 84 -8.86 8.69 -15.95
N LEU A 85 -7.55 8.45 -16.09
CA LEU A 85 -6.57 9.52 -16.24
C LEU A 85 -6.81 10.39 -17.48
N ARG A 86 -7.31 9.80 -18.57
CA ARG A 86 -7.69 10.57 -19.78
C ARG A 86 -8.97 11.37 -19.57
N SER A 87 -9.98 10.78 -18.93
CA SER A 87 -11.26 11.44 -18.66
C SER A 87 -11.09 12.63 -17.70
N GLU A 88 -10.17 12.50 -16.75
CA GLU A 88 -9.78 13.57 -15.82
C GLU A 88 -8.87 14.64 -16.46
N GLY A 89 -8.35 14.40 -17.68
CA GLY A 89 -7.36 15.28 -18.30
C GLY A 89 -6.01 15.29 -17.59
N ALA A 90 -5.71 14.26 -16.78
CA ALA A 90 -4.50 14.17 -15.98
C ALA A 90 -3.23 14.00 -16.84
N ILE A 91 -3.33 13.33 -18.01
CA ILE A 91 -2.22 13.18 -18.95
C ILE A 91 -2.08 14.47 -19.77
N LEU A 92 -1.14 15.32 -19.37
CA LEU A 92 -0.91 16.62 -20.00
C LEU A 92 -0.22 16.48 -21.37
N PRO A 93 -0.43 17.44 -22.30
CA PRO A 93 0.29 17.49 -23.57
C PRO A 93 1.81 17.46 -23.37
N GLY A 94 2.51 16.63 -24.15
CA GLY A 94 3.96 16.45 -24.08
C GLY A 94 4.41 15.30 -23.16
N THR A 95 3.53 14.76 -22.31
CA THR A 95 3.81 13.54 -21.54
C THR A 95 3.46 12.30 -22.36
N ARG A 96 4.45 11.43 -22.61
CA ARG A 96 4.22 10.07 -23.13
C ARG A 96 3.81 9.15 -21.98
N PHE A 97 2.66 8.48 -22.08
CA PHE A 97 2.14 7.57 -21.05
C PHE A 97 1.95 6.16 -21.61
N GLU A 98 2.63 5.17 -21.04
CA GLU A 98 2.75 3.83 -21.59
C GLU A 98 2.42 2.74 -20.54
N PRO A 99 1.21 2.17 -20.55
CA PRO A 99 0.88 1.01 -19.72
C PRO A 99 1.54 -0.26 -20.29
N ARG A 100 2.09 -1.10 -19.40
CA ARG A 100 2.77 -2.37 -19.73
C ARG A 100 2.22 -3.48 -18.83
N LEU A 101 1.71 -4.55 -19.44
CA LEU A 101 1.32 -5.76 -18.72
C LEU A 101 2.57 -6.59 -18.40
N VAL A 102 3.11 -6.45 -17.19
CA VAL A 102 4.40 -7.03 -16.79
C VAL A 102 4.36 -7.45 -15.32
N ASP A 103 4.87 -8.66 -15.06
CA ASP A 103 5.15 -9.14 -13.71
C ASP A 103 6.58 -8.75 -13.31
N VAL A 104 6.70 -7.97 -12.23
CA VAL A 104 7.98 -7.49 -11.66
C VAL A 104 8.90 -8.61 -11.19
N THR A 105 8.40 -9.82 -11.02
CA THR A 105 9.18 -10.99 -10.62
C THR A 105 9.85 -11.71 -11.80
N THR A 106 9.56 -11.29 -13.03
CA THR A 106 10.03 -11.91 -14.27
C THR A 106 11.07 -11.04 -15.00
N PRO A 107 11.90 -11.61 -15.89
CA PRO A 107 12.86 -10.87 -16.72
C PRO A 107 12.27 -9.77 -17.63
N LEU A 108 10.94 -9.70 -17.73
CA LEU A 108 10.26 -8.70 -18.55
C LEU A 108 10.41 -7.30 -17.95
N ILE A 109 10.60 -7.15 -16.64
CA ILE A 109 10.78 -5.82 -16.05
C ILE A 109 12.11 -5.18 -16.47
N GLU A 110 13.19 -5.95 -16.56
CA GLU A 110 14.46 -5.46 -17.12
C GLU A 110 14.32 -5.12 -18.59
N ARG A 111 13.52 -5.87 -19.34
CA ARG A 111 13.25 -5.54 -20.75
C ARG A 111 12.55 -4.18 -20.88
N VAL A 112 11.61 -3.86 -19.99
CA VAL A 112 11.00 -2.53 -19.91
C VAL A 112 12.05 -1.45 -19.63
N VAL A 113 12.98 -1.69 -18.71
CA VAL A 113 14.08 -0.76 -18.42
C VAL A 113 15.00 -0.57 -19.62
N VAL A 114 15.29 -1.61 -20.38
CA VAL A 114 16.10 -1.51 -21.61
C VAL A 114 15.37 -0.76 -22.73
N ASP A 115 14.08 -1.04 -22.94
CA ASP A 115 13.33 -0.50 -24.08
C ASP A 115 12.86 0.94 -23.86
N ASP A 116 12.46 1.29 -22.63
CA ASP A 116 11.91 2.60 -22.28
C ASP A 116 12.79 3.40 -21.30
N GLY A 117 13.93 2.88 -20.85
CA GLY A 117 14.89 3.61 -20.03
C GLY A 117 15.88 4.47 -20.83
N PRO A 118 16.97 4.93 -20.20
CA PRO A 118 17.17 4.93 -18.74
C PRO A 118 16.06 5.73 -18.05
N PHE A 119 15.68 5.31 -16.84
CA PHE A 119 14.68 6.02 -16.03
C PHE A 119 15.38 6.93 -15.03
N ASP A 120 14.82 8.12 -14.79
CA ASP A 120 15.29 9.08 -13.78
C ASP A 120 14.69 8.79 -12.39
N MET A 121 13.55 8.10 -12.37
CA MET A 121 12.84 7.75 -11.15
C MET A 121 12.08 6.43 -11.33
N VAL A 122 12.04 5.63 -10.26
CA VAL A 122 11.16 4.47 -10.16
C VAL A 122 10.35 4.51 -8.89
N LEU A 123 9.03 4.32 -9.02
CA LEU A 123 8.08 4.22 -7.92
C LEU A 123 7.53 2.79 -7.83
N ALA A 124 7.97 2.02 -6.84
CA ALA A 124 7.58 0.62 -6.68
C ALA A 124 6.39 0.44 -5.72
N PHE A 125 5.19 0.23 -6.29
CA PHE A 125 3.95 -0.03 -5.56
C PHE A 125 3.48 -1.49 -5.63
N ALA A 126 4.08 -2.32 -6.51
CA ALA A 126 3.64 -3.70 -6.70
C ALA A 126 3.82 -4.51 -5.41
N ALA A 127 2.75 -5.13 -4.92
CA ALA A 127 2.78 -5.88 -3.66
C ALA A 127 1.62 -6.86 -3.52
N ALA A 128 1.87 -7.98 -2.85
CA ALA A 128 0.83 -8.78 -2.21
C ALA A 128 0.63 -8.26 -0.77
N LYS A 129 -0.54 -7.67 -0.51
CA LYS A 129 -0.80 -6.86 0.71
C LYS A 129 -1.78 -7.47 1.71
N HIS A 130 -2.45 -8.57 1.38
CA HIS A 130 -3.47 -9.14 2.24
C HIS A 130 -2.86 -10.19 3.18
N VAL A 131 -3.09 -10.05 4.49
CA VAL A 131 -2.69 -11.07 5.49
C VAL A 131 -3.28 -12.45 5.20
N ARG A 132 -4.40 -12.51 4.46
CA ARG A 132 -5.01 -13.78 4.01
C ARG A 132 -4.13 -14.58 3.05
N THR A 133 -3.17 -13.93 2.40
CA THR A 133 -2.19 -14.57 1.51
C THR A 133 -1.25 -15.52 2.27
N GLU A 134 -1.23 -15.46 3.61
CA GLU A 134 -0.42 -16.32 4.47
C GLU A 134 -1.06 -17.68 4.77
N ARG A 135 -2.26 -17.94 4.23
CA ARG A 135 -3.08 -19.13 4.51
C ARG A 135 -2.40 -20.43 4.08
N ASP A 136 -1.64 -20.40 2.99
CA ASP A 136 -0.98 -21.56 2.41
C ASP A 136 0.42 -21.20 1.94
N ALA A 137 1.29 -22.21 1.83
CA ALA A 137 2.69 -21.98 1.56
C ALA A 137 2.97 -21.42 0.17
N VAL A 138 2.15 -21.77 -0.83
CA VAL A 138 2.32 -21.30 -2.21
C VAL A 138 2.04 -19.79 -2.27
N SER A 139 0.92 -19.37 -1.68
CA SER A 139 0.54 -17.95 -1.57
C SER A 139 1.56 -17.16 -0.74
N ALA A 140 2.00 -17.69 0.40
CA ALA A 140 3.00 -17.03 1.25
C ALA A 140 4.36 -16.87 0.55
N LEU A 141 4.80 -17.89 -0.20
CA LEU A 141 6.04 -17.83 -0.97
C LEU A 141 5.92 -16.85 -2.16
N HIS A 142 4.78 -16.84 -2.85
CA HIS A 142 4.50 -15.86 -3.90
C HIS A 142 4.51 -14.42 -3.35
N MET A 143 3.92 -14.19 -2.17
CA MET A 143 3.95 -12.89 -1.51
C MET A 143 5.38 -12.41 -1.23
N LEU A 144 6.23 -13.28 -0.67
CA LEU A 144 7.65 -12.96 -0.47
C LEU A 144 8.35 -12.68 -1.80
N ASN A 145 8.07 -13.46 -2.84
CA ASN A 145 8.68 -13.27 -4.15
C ASN A 145 8.28 -11.93 -4.78
N VAL A 146 7.01 -11.54 -4.73
CA VAL A 146 6.55 -10.24 -5.24
C VAL A 146 7.12 -9.09 -4.40
N ASN A 147 6.94 -9.15 -3.08
CA ASN A 147 7.30 -8.06 -2.18
C ASN A 147 8.82 -7.86 -2.12
N VAL A 148 9.62 -8.93 -2.02
CA VAL A 148 11.08 -8.85 -1.85
C VAL A 148 11.79 -8.89 -3.21
N ASN A 149 11.69 -10.01 -3.93
CA ASN A 149 12.47 -10.23 -5.15
C ASN A 149 12.00 -9.33 -6.31
N GLY A 150 10.70 -9.13 -6.47
CA GLY A 150 10.14 -8.24 -7.49
C GLY A 150 10.59 -6.78 -7.30
N THR A 151 10.56 -6.30 -6.06
CA THR A 151 11.06 -4.96 -5.70
C THR A 151 12.56 -4.86 -5.98
N LEU A 152 13.39 -5.77 -5.45
CA LEU A 152 14.83 -5.76 -5.69
C LEU A 152 15.17 -5.81 -7.17
N ARG A 153 14.55 -6.72 -7.93
CA ARG A 153 14.76 -6.86 -9.39
C ARG A 153 14.49 -5.55 -10.12
N THR A 154 13.36 -4.92 -9.83
CA THR A 154 12.95 -3.65 -10.44
C THR A 154 13.95 -2.53 -10.10
N LEU A 155 14.25 -2.33 -8.81
CA LEU A 155 15.10 -1.23 -8.38
C LEU A 155 16.54 -1.41 -8.87
N ARG A 156 17.08 -2.64 -8.82
CA ARG A 156 18.41 -2.97 -9.37
C ARG A 156 18.48 -2.66 -10.85
N ALA A 157 17.51 -3.10 -11.64
CA ALA A 157 17.51 -2.88 -13.09
C ALA A 157 17.55 -1.39 -13.44
N VAL A 158 16.80 -0.56 -12.71
CA VAL A 158 16.81 0.90 -12.88
C VAL A 158 18.15 1.49 -12.45
N ALA A 159 18.69 1.09 -11.30
CA ALA A 159 19.97 1.57 -10.78
C ALA A 159 21.15 1.19 -11.70
N ASP A 160 21.14 -0.02 -12.26
CA ASP A 160 22.16 -0.51 -13.20
C ASP A 160 22.14 0.30 -14.51
N ALA A 161 20.96 0.74 -14.96
CA ALA A 161 20.80 1.57 -16.15
C ALA A 161 21.06 3.06 -15.89
N ASN A 162 20.83 3.53 -14.66
CA ASN A 162 21.07 4.91 -14.23
C ASN A 162 21.37 4.95 -12.73
N ALA A 163 22.65 5.11 -12.38
CA ALA A 163 23.11 5.12 -10.99
C ALA A 163 22.60 6.32 -10.17
N ASP A 164 22.18 7.40 -10.84
CA ASP A 164 21.65 8.61 -10.21
C ASP A 164 20.11 8.60 -10.10
N ALA A 165 19.46 7.50 -10.51
CA ALA A 165 18.02 7.40 -10.49
C ALA A 165 17.46 7.47 -9.06
N ARG A 166 16.32 8.15 -8.90
CA ARG A 166 15.57 8.16 -7.65
C ARG A 166 14.82 6.84 -7.50
N LEU A 167 15.22 6.04 -6.51
CA LEU A 167 14.59 4.77 -6.21
C LEU A 167 13.60 4.94 -5.05
N PHE A 168 12.34 4.56 -5.25
CA PHE A 168 11.30 4.60 -4.23
C PHE A 168 10.51 3.30 -4.17
N MET A 169 10.15 2.90 -2.95
CA MET A 169 9.34 1.73 -2.67
C MET A 169 8.32 1.99 -1.55
N VAL A 170 7.17 1.34 -1.63
CA VAL A 170 6.15 1.41 -0.57
C VAL A 170 6.26 0.25 0.41
N SER A 171 6.38 0.62 1.69
CA SER A 171 6.24 -0.26 2.83
C SER A 171 4.95 0.06 3.61
N THR A 172 4.84 -0.41 4.84
CA THR A 172 3.63 -0.32 5.66
C THR A 172 4.00 -0.18 7.12
N ASP A 173 3.11 0.42 7.90
CA ASP A 173 3.15 0.40 9.37
C ASP A 173 3.45 -1.00 9.96
N LYS A 174 2.90 -2.06 9.36
CA LYS A 174 3.10 -3.46 9.78
C LYS A 174 4.54 -3.98 9.65
N ALA A 175 5.44 -3.22 9.03
CA ALA A 175 6.86 -3.58 8.93
C ALA A 175 7.65 -3.19 10.18
N ALA A 176 7.16 -2.25 11.00
CA ALA A 176 7.87 -1.75 12.17
C ALA A 176 8.09 -2.83 13.24
N ASP A 177 7.03 -3.57 13.58
CA ASP A 177 7.07 -4.72 14.51
C ASP A 177 6.17 -5.84 13.96
N PRO A 178 6.60 -6.62 12.96
CA PRO A 178 5.69 -7.50 12.24
C PRO A 178 5.12 -8.63 13.13
N SER A 179 3.80 -8.79 13.10
CA SER A 179 3.08 -9.92 13.73
C SER A 179 2.46 -10.90 12.71
N SER A 180 2.69 -10.65 11.42
CA SER A 180 2.19 -11.42 10.27
C SER A 180 3.30 -11.57 9.23
N LEU A 181 3.28 -12.63 8.41
CA LEU A 181 4.24 -12.82 7.33
C LEU A 181 4.16 -11.72 6.28
N MET A 182 3.00 -11.09 6.08
CA MET A 182 2.86 -9.95 5.17
C MET A 182 3.66 -8.76 5.68
N GLY A 183 3.50 -8.39 6.96
CA GLY A 183 4.32 -7.35 7.59
C GLY A 183 5.81 -7.70 7.57
N ALA A 184 6.14 -8.97 7.88
CA ALA A 184 7.52 -9.44 7.89
C ALA A 184 8.14 -9.44 6.48
N SER A 185 7.38 -9.76 5.43
CA SER A 185 7.84 -9.68 4.04
C SER A 185 8.23 -8.26 3.63
N LYS A 186 7.48 -7.26 4.12
CA LYS A 186 7.79 -5.85 3.90
C LYS A 186 9.02 -5.41 4.69
N ARG A 187 9.20 -5.91 5.91
CA ARG A 187 10.43 -5.70 6.70
C ARG A 187 11.66 -6.32 6.02
N VAL A 188 11.58 -7.57 5.55
CA VAL A 188 12.64 -8.22 4.76
C VAL A 188 12.96 -7.41 3.51
N MET A 189 11.93 -6.96 2.77
CA MET A 189 12.09 -6.11 1.59
C MET A 189 12.85 -4.81 1.91
N GLU A 190 12.47 -4.10 2.98
CA GLU A 190 13.18 -2.88 3.42
C GLU A 190 14.65 -3.15 3.75
N GLU A 191 14.94 -4.19 4.54
CA GLU A 191 16.30 -4.55 4.92
C GLU A 191 17.15 -4.93 3.70
N ALA A 192 16.62 -5.77 2.82
CA ALA A 192 17.31 -6.22 1.61
C ALA A 192 17.65 -5.04 0.68
N VAL A 193 16.70 -4.13 0.46
CA VAL A 193 16.94 -2.94 -0.36
C VAL A 193 17.95 -2.01 0.30
N ARG A 194 17.92 -1.81 1.62
CA ARG A 194 18.93 -0.98 2.30
C ARG A 194 20.35 -1.53 2.21
N VAL A 195 20.52 -2.85 2.15
CA VAL A 195 21.86 -3.46 2.02
C VAL A 195 22.45 -3.19 0.64
N GLU A 196 21.66 -3.31 -0.43
CA GLU A 196 22.20 -3.23 -1.80
C GLU A 196 22.01 -1.87 -2.47
N LEU A 197 20.93 -1.18 -2.15
CA LEU A 197 20.53 0.09 -2.73
C LEU A 197 20.28 1.10 -1.59
N PRO A 198 21.32 1.44 -0.80
CA PRO A 198 21.19 2.23 0.42
C PRO A 198 20.66 3.66 0.20
N HIS A 199 20.64 4.13 -1.05
CA HIS A 199 20.09 5.43 -1.43
C HIS A 199 18.58 5.39 -1.71
N ALA A 200 17.98 4.20 -1.81
CA ALA A 200 16.54 4.06 -2.03
C ALA A 200 15.74 4.62 -0.86
N THR A 201 14.67 5.31 -1.20
CA THR A 201 13.73 5.90 -0.24
C THR A 201 12.52 5.02 -0.08
N THR A 202 11.88 5.10 1.08
CA THR A 202 10.66 4.34 1.37
C THR A 202 9.71 5.20 2.19
N THR A 203 8.45 4.80 2.19
CA THR A 203 7.46 5.33 3.13
C THR A 203 6.73 4.21 3.83
N ARG A 204 6.38 4.45 5.10
CA ARG A 204 5.40 3.64 5.82
C ARG A 204 4.24 4.54 6.16
N PHE A 205 3.06 4.12 5.76
CA PHE A 205 1.81 4.76 6.17
C PHE A 205 0.78 3.70 6.51
N ALA A 206 -0.32 4.18 7.09
CA ALA A 206 -1.38 3.34 7.62
C ALA A 206 -2.37 2.90 6.53
N ASN A 207 -3.60 2.57 6.95
CA ASN A 207 -4.65 2.20 6.01
C ASN A 207 -5.04 3.41 5.15
N VAL A 208 -5.25 3.18 3.86
CA VAL A 208 -5.84 4.17 2.97
C VAL A 208 -7.33 3.93 2.90
N ALA A 209 -8.12 4.94 3.25
CA ALA A 209 -9.57 4.86 3.24
C ALA A 209 -10.08 4.44 1.85
N PHE A 210 -10.98 3.45 1.81
CA PHE A 210 -11.57 2.90 0.59
C PHE A 210 -10.59 2.32 -0.44
N SER A 211 -9.35 1.99 -0.03
CA SER A 211 -8.41 1.30 -0.92
C SER A 211 -8.89 -0.10 -1.33
N SER A 212 -8.42 -0.58 -2.48
CA SER A 212 -8.87 -1.86 -3.04
C SER A 212 -8.68 -3.04 -2.09
N GLY A 213 -9.71 -3.86 -1.93
CA GLY A 213 -9.78 -5.00 -1.02
C GLY A 213 -9.87 -4.64 0.47
N SER A 214 -10.06 -3.37 0.82
CA SER A 214 -10.22 -2.95 2.22
C SER A 214 -11.64 -3.20 2.74
N LEU A 215 -11.80 -3.23 4.06
CA LEU A 215 -13.12 -3.30 4.70
C LEU A 215 -14.02 -2.12 4.25
N LEU A 216 -13.46 -0.92 4.17
CA LEU A 216 -14.19 0.29 3.78
C LEU A 216 -14.69 0.21 2.33
N GLU A 217 -13.87 -0.29 1.39
CA GLU A 217 -14.33 -0.55 0.02
C GLU A 217 -15.44 -1.61 0.00
N SER A 218 -15.29 -2.66 0.82
CA SER A 218 -16.32 -3.70 0.92
C SER A 218 -17.67 -3.15 1.39
N TRP A 219 -17.69 -2.08 2.21
CA TRP A 219 -18.93 -1.43 2.59
C TRP A 219 -19.65 -0.81 1.40
N LEU A 220 -18.93 -0.09 0.53
CA LEU A 220 -19.51 0.49 -0.69
C LEU A 220 -20.05 -0.59 -1.64
N ILE A 221 -19.30 -1.68 -1.82
CA ILE A 221 -19.70 -2.80 -2.68
C ILE A 221 -20.95 -3.49 -2.12
N ARG A 222 -21.00 -3.75 -0.81
CA ARG A 222 -22.11 -4.42 -0.14
C ARG A 222 -23.35 -3.55 -0.11
N LEU A 223 -23.18 -2.26 0.16
CA LEU A 223 -24.25 -1.26 0.12
C LEU A 223 -24.89 -1.20 -1.27
N ALA A 224 -24.08 -1.18 -2.34
CA ALA A 224 -24.58 -1.21 -3.72
C ALA A 224 -25.35 -2.49 -4.07
N ARG A 225 -25.18 -3.57 -3.29
CA ARG A 225 -25.84 -4.87 -3.46
C ARG A 225 -26.98 -5.11 -2.46
N GLY A 226 -27.32 -4.13 -1.61
CA GLY A 226 -28.33 -4.31 -0.55
C GLY A 226 -27.93 -5.34 0.52
N GLN A 227 -26.63 -5.61 0.65
CA GLN A 227 -26.08 -6.61 1.58
C GLN A 227 -25.75 -5.98 2.94
N VAL A 228 -25.72 -6.80 3.99
CA VAL A 228 -25.29 -6.39 5.33
C VAL A 228 -23.86 -5.82 5.31
N LEU A 229 -23.62 -4.78 6.11
CA LEU A 229 -22.31 -4.18 6.29
C LEU A 229 -21.63 -4.75 7.55
N PRO A 230 -20.55 -5.53 7.42
CA PRO A 230 -19.81 -6.07 8.55
C PRO A 230 -18.91 -5.01 9.17
N VAL A 231 -18.85 -4.93 10.50
CA VAL A 231 -17.92 -4.05 11.22
C VAL A 231 -17.37 -4.73 12.49
N PRO A 232 -16.04 -4.86 12.66
CA PRO A 232 -15.48 -5.42 13.88
C PRO A 232 -15.66 -4.49 15.09
N ALA A 233 -16.12 -5.05 16.21
CA ALA A 233 -16.25 -4.34 17.48
C ALA A 233 -14.87 -3.87 17.99
N GLU A 234 -14.85 -2.71 18.66
CA GLU A 234 -13.71 -2.20 19.44
C GLU A 234 -12.36 -2.20 18.66
N THR A 235 -12.44 -1.99 17.35
CA THR A 235 -11.28 -2.04 16.46
C THR A 235 -10.94 -0.64 15.99
N ARG A 236 -9.74 -0.17 16.31
CA ARG A 236 -9.21 1.13 15.89
C ARG A 236 -8.19 0.98 14.77
N ARG A 237 -8.25 1.87 13.79
CA ARG A 237 -7.27 1.95 12.69
C ARG A 237 -6.96 3.40 12.35
N PHE A 238 -5.72 3.66 11.98
CA PHE A 238 -5.32 4.93 11.37
C PHE A 238 -5.72 4.92 9.90
N PHE A 239 -6.36 6.00 9.44
CA PHE A 239 -6.74 6.16 8.04
C PHE A 239 -6.14 7.43 7.47
N VAL A 240 -5.49 7.32 6.32
CA VAL A 240 -5.20 8.45 5.44
C VAL A 240 -6.20 8.47 4.27
N ARG A 241 -6.43 9.65 3.72
CA ARG A 241 -7.26 9.83 2.52
C ARG A 241 -6.50 9.34 1.28
N PRO A 242 -7.20 9.00 0.18
CA PRO A 242 -6.55 8.59 -1.07
C PRO A 242 -5.49 9.59 -1.56
N ILE A 243 -5.80 10.89 -1.54
CA ILE A 243 -4.87 11.94 -1.94
C ILE A 243 -3.65 12.03 -1.00
N GLU A 244 -3.86 11.91 0.30
CA GLU A 244 -2.81 11.92 1.33
C GLU A 244 -1.80 10.78 1.11
N ALA A 245 -2.28 9.60 0.69
CA ALA A 245 -1.40 8.48 0.35
C ALA A 245 -0.50 8.79 -0.85
N GLY A 246 -1.02 9.45 -1.89
CA GLY A 246 -0.22 9.89 -3.03
C GLY A 246 0.79 10.98 -2.65
N GLU A 247 0.38 11.93 -1.82
CA GLU A 247 1.22 13.04 -1.36
C GLU A 247 2.43 12.52 -0.59
N ILE A 248 2.24 11.67 0.42
CA ILE A 248 3.35 11.14 1.22
C ILE A 248 4.27 10.25 0.38
N CYS A 249 3.75 9.49 -0.59
CA CYS A 249 4.57 8.68 -1.49
C CYS A 249 5.49 9.56 -2.35
N LEU A 250 4.96 10.65 -2.92
CA LEU A 250 5.75 11.51 -3.79
C LEU A 250 6.70 12.43 -3.01
N LEU A 251 6.32 12.85 -1.79
CA LEU A 251 7.24 13.47 -0.84
C LEU A 251 8.41 12.52 -0.52
N ALA A 252 8.12 11.25 -0.22
CA ALA A 252 9.12 10.25 0.10
C ALA A 252 10.05 9.93 -1.08
N ALA A 253 9.52 9.81 -2.29
CA ALA A 253 10.30 9.58 -3.51
C ALA A 253 11.29 10.73 -3.83
N THR A 254 11.11 11.89 -3.20
CA THR A 254 11.97 13.08 -3.35
C THR A 254 12.65 13.49 -2.03
N ALA A 255 12.62 12.60 -1.03
CA ALA A 255 13.31 12.77 0.24
C ALA A 255 14.83 12.61 0.08
N GLU A 256 15.55 12.77 1.19
CA GLU A 256 16.98 12.49 1.24
C GLU A 256 17.25 10.99 0.98
N PRO A 257 18.30 10.64 0.22
CA PRO A 257 18.64 9.25 -0.06
C PRO A 257 18.70 8.36 1.19
N GLY A 258 18.13 7.16 1.12
CA GLY A 258 18.10 6.20 2.23
C GLY A 258 17.05 6.48 3.30
N SER A 259 16.24 7.53 3.13
CA SER A 259 15.22 7.91 4.09
C SER A 259 14.02 6.97 4.13
N VAL A 260 13.52 6.73 5.34
CA VAL A 260 12.20 6.14 5.59
C VAL A 260 11.28 7.26 6.06
N VAL A 261 10.28 7.60 5.26
CA VAL A 261 9.34 8.70 5.52
C VAL A 261 8.05 8.19 6.14
N VAL A 262 7.62 8.79 7.25
CA VAL A 262 6.41 8.39 7.97
C VAL A 262 5.57 9.60 8.39
N PRO A 263 4.25 9.46 8.57
CA PRO A 263 3.46 10.51 9.22
C PRO A 263 3.98 10.77 10.64
N THR A 264 4.06 12.04 11.04
CA THR A 264 4.35 12.40 12.43
C THR A 264 3.27 11.83 13.35
N GLU A 265 3.67 11.31 14.51
CA GLU A 265 2.73 10.78 15.50
C GLU A 265 1.70 11.84 15.91
N GLY A 266 0.42 11.45 15.98
CA GLY A 266 -0.69 12.34 16.32
C GLY A 266 -1.25 13.17 15.16
N VAL A 267 -0.59 13.22 14.00
CA VAL A 267 -1.14 13.93 12.82
C VAL A 267 -2.26 13.15 12.14
N VAL A 268 -2.15 11.83 12.15
CA VAL A 268 -3.23 10.93 11.74
C VAL A 268 -3.74 10.24 13.00
N GLU A 269 -4.99 10.54 13.37
CA GLU A 269 -5.62 9.92 14.53
C GLU A 269 -6.25 8.57 14.18
N SER A 270 -6.23 7.64 15.14
CA SER A 270 -6.92 6.36 15.01
C SER A 270 -8.43 6.55 15.15
N THR A 271 -9.22 5.89 14.29
CA THR A 271 -10.68 5.94 14.31
C THR A 271 -11.24 4.55 14.60
N LEU A 272 -12.30 4.45 15.40
CA LEU A 272 -13.05 3.19 15.56
C LEU A 272 -13.74 2.84 14.25
N LEU A 273 -13.71 1.56 13.84
CA LEU A 273 -14.36 1.15 12.60
C LEU A 273 -15.88 1.36 12.63
N GLU A 274 -16.51 1.24 13.81
CA GLU A 274 -17.92 1.59 14.02
C GLU A 274 -18.17 3.08 13.74
N ASP A 275 -17.38 3.98 14.35
CA ASP A 275 -17.48 5.44 14.09
C ASP A 275 -17.24 5.78 12.62
N ALA A 276 -16.27 5.13 11.97
CA ALA A 276 -15.98 5.33 10.56
C ALA A 276 -17.19 4.94 9.68
N LEU A 277 -17.84 3.81 9.99
CA LEU A 277 -19.03 3.37 9.29
C LEU A 277 -20.20 4.35 9.51
N ASP A 278 -20.44 4.75 10.75
CA ASP A 278 -21.51 5.69 11.10
C ASP A 278 -21.32 7.05 10.40
N ARG A 279 -20.09 7.58 10.38
CA ARG A 279 -19.76 8.82 9.66
C ARG A 279 -19.98 8.70 8.15
N MET A 280 -19.59 7.56 7.55
CA MET A 280 -19.83 7.30 6.13
C MET A 280 -21.33 7.28 5.82
N LEU A 281 -22.12 6.51 6.59
CA LEU A 281 -23.57 6.42 6.39
C LEU A 281 -24.28 7.75 6.63
N ALA A 282 -23.86 8.52 7.64
CA ALA A 282 -24.37 9.86 7.89
C ALA A 282 -24.06 10.83 6.75
N ALA A 283 -22.86 10.81 6.18
CA ALA A 283 -22.49 11.62 5.01
C ALA A 283 -23.34 11.27 3.77
N MET A 284 -23.77 10.00 3.68
CA MET A 284 -24.66 9.50 2.64
C MET A 284 -26.15 9.71 2.94
N GLN A 285 -26.49 10.23 4.14
CA GLN A 285 -27.86 10.37 4.64
C GLN A 285 -28.63 9.05 4.67
N LEU A 286 -27.93 7.94 4.97
CA LEU A 286 -28.51 6.61 5.03
C LEU A 286 -28.74 6.19 6.48
N PRO A 287 -29.99 5.92 6.90
CA PRO A 287 -30.25 5.37 8.22
C PRO A 287 -29.73 3.94 8.31
N SER A 288 -29.34 3.51 9.50
CA SER A 288 -28.84 2.17 9.74
C SER A 288 -29.45 1.53 10.99
N ARG A 289 -29.45 0.19 11.02
CA ARG A 289 -29.82 -0.60 12.19
C ARG A 289 -28.86 -1.76 12.39
N ARG A 290 -28.57 -2.09 13.65
CA ARG A 290 -27.80 -3.29 13.99
C ARG A 290 -28.65 -4.55 13.77
N VAL A 291 -28.02 -5.61 13.28
CA VAL A 291 -28.65 -6.92 13.03
C VAL A 291 -27.87 -8.04 13.71
N THR A 292 -28.51 -9.19 13.91
CA THR A 292 -27.86 -10.43 14.37
C THR A 292 -27.37 -11.26 13.18
N ASP A 293 -26.61 -12.32 13.44
CA ASP A 293 -26.12 -13.24 12.40
C ASP A 293 -27.27 -13.87 11.59
N ASP A 294 -28.38 -14.20 12.26
CA ASP A 294 -29.58 -14.78 11.61
C ASP A 294 -30.22 -13.82 10.59
N ASP A 295 -30.09 -12.50 10.82
CA ASP A 295 -30.62 -11.42 9.98
C ASP A 295 -29.60 -10.90 8.92
N ALA A 296 -28.38 -11.44 8.94
CA ALA A 296 -27.26 -10.97 8.12
C ALA A 296 -27.24 -11.54 6.70
N VAL A 297 -28.02 -12.60 6.45
CA VAL A 297 -28.04 -13.31 5.15
C VAL A 297 -28.95 -12.60 4.14
N GLY A 298 -28.57 -12.67 2.86
CA GLY A 298 -29.37 -12.18 1.74
C GLY A 298 -29.25 -10.68 1.46
N SER A 299 -29.88 -10.24 0.37
CA SER A 299 -30.06 -8.82 0.02
C SER A 299 -31.42 -8.34 0.51
N SER A 300 -31.50 -7.07 0.89
CA SER A 300 -32.76 -6.39 1.21
C SER A 300 -32.86 -5.10 0.41
N ASP A 301 -34.08 -4.75 0.00
CA ASP A 301 -34.42 -3.44 -0.58
C ASP A 301 -34.83 -2.43 0.52
N ASP A 302 -34.58 -2.74 1.79
CA ASP A 302 -34.85 -1.84 2.92
C ASP A 302 -34.18 -0.46 2.70
N GLU A 303 -34.92 0.61 3.00
CA GLU A 303 -34.37 1.97 3.08
C GLU A 303 -33.36 2.13 4.25
N VAL A 304 -33.28 1.14 5.15
CA VAL A 304 -32.41 1.14 6.33
C VAL A 304 -31.28 0.13 6.15
N VAL A 305 -30.05 0.63 6.21
CA VAL A 305 -28.82 -0.17 6.06
C VAL A 305 -28.65 -1.12 7.24
N ARG A 306 -28.48 -2.41 6.96
CA ARG A 306 -28.22 -3.45 7.97
C ARG A 306 -26.73 -3.48 8.31
N VAL A 307 -26.39 -3.37 9.60
CA VAL A 307 -25.01 -3.40 10.11
C VAL A 307 -24.82 -4.58 11.05
N LEU A 308 -23.83 -5.44 10.76
CA LEU A 308 -23.46 -6.57 11.61
C LEU A 308 -22.17 -6.25 12.36
N VAL A 309 -22.24 -6.22 13.69
CA VAL A 309 -21.06 -6.02 14.54
C VAL A 309 -20.44 -7.38 14.88
N THR A 310 -19.20 -7.61 14.45
CA THR A 310 -18.50 -8.90 14.62
C THR A 310 -17.48 -8.85 15.76
N ALA A 311 -17.22 -9.98 16.43
CA ALA A 311 -16.19 -10.08 17.47
C ALA A 311 -14.74 -9.92 16.93
N ARG A 312 -13.80 -9.57 17.83
CA ARG A 312 -12.39 -9.30 17.50
C ARG A 312 -11.48 -10.52 17.67
N ASP A 313 -11.74 -11.57 16.91
CA ASP A 313 -11.18 -12.92 17.11
C ASP A 313 -10.30 -13.46 15.95
N THR A 314 -9.86 -12.62 14.99
CA THR A 314 -9.06 -13.08 13.84
C THR A 314 -7.56 -12.90 14.03
N ALA A 315 -6.77 -13.81 13.43
CA ALA A 315 -5.30 -13.76 13.43
C ALA A 315 -4.75 -12.42 12.89
N GLY A 316 -3.65 -11.96 13.48
CA GLY A 316 -2.85 -10.84 12.95
C GLY A 316 -3.41 -9.43 13.19
N GLU A 317 -4.55 -9.28 13.87
CA GLU A 317 -5.10 -7.96 14.22
C GLU A 317 -4.39 -7.36 15.44
N LYS A 318 -3.69 -6.23 15.23
CA LYS A 318 -3.19 -5.40 16.33
C LYS A 318 -4.25 -4.41 16.82
N ALA A 319 -4.18 -4.03 18.10
CA ALA A 319 -5.02 -2.98 18.68
C ALA A 319 -4.60 -1.58 18.22
N ALA A 320 -3.31 -1.37 17.99
CA ALA A 320 -2.72 -0.15 17.44
C ALA A 320 -1.51 -0.49 16.57
N GLU A 321 -1.31 0.25 15.49
CA GLU A 321 -0.15 0.16 14.60
C GLU A 321 0.86 1.25 15.00
N VAL A 322 2.15 1.01 14.75
CA VAL A 322 3.23 1.99 14.98
C VAL A 322 3.99 2.23 13.68
N PHE A 323 4.47 3.45 13.46
CA PHE A 323 5.21 3.81 12.24
C PHE A 323 6.73 3.58 12.35
N ALA A 324 7.25 3.55 13.58
CA ALA A 324 8.63 3.22 13.92
C ALA A 324 8.65 2.08 14.95
N GLY A 325 9.51 1.08 14.73
CA GLY A 325 9.68 -0.05 15.63
C GLY A 325 10.44 0.33 16.90
N ALA A 326 10.54 -0.59 17.85
CA ALA A 326 11.14 -0.33 19.17
C ALA A 326 12.59 0.21 19.12
N ASP A 327 13.38 -0.20 18.12
CA ASP A 327 14.77 0.20 17.94
C ASP A 327 14.94 1.40 16.99
N GLU A 328 13.85 1.94 16.46
CA GLU A 328 13.85 3.04 15.50
C GLU A 328 13.50 4.36 16.18
N ARG A 329 14.05 5.47 15.66
CA ARG A 329 13.75 6.82 16.17
C ARG A 329 13.25 7.69 15.04
N THR A 330 12.17 8.42 15.28
CA THR A 330 11.70 9.45 14.35
C THR A 330 12.38 10.78 14.63
N THR A 331 12.64 11.55 13.57
CA THR A 331 13.06 12.94 13.64
C THR A 331 12.19 13.78 12.71
N PRO A 332 11.69 14.95 13.16
CA PRO A 332 10.89 15.83 12.31
C PRO A 332 11.61 16.21 11.02
N TRP A 333 10.88 16.24 9.90
CA TRP A 333 11.41 16.64 8.60
C TRP A 333 10.58 17.73 7.93
N LEU A 334 9.29 17.48 7.73
CA LEU A 334 8.33 18.46 7.23
C LEU A 334 7.13 18.54 8.20
N PRO A 335 6.31 19.60 8.14
CA PRO A 335 5.11 19.67 8.97
C PRO A 335 4.21 18.44 8.80
N GLY A 336 4.15 17.62 9.85
CA GLY A 336 3.38 16.38 9.92
C GLY A 336 3.99 15.17 9.21
N VAL A 337 5.26 15.25 8.84
CA VAL A 337 6.02 14.14 8.25
C VAL A 337 7.40 14.05 8.91
N ASP A 338 7.74 12.86 9.40
CA ASP A 338 9.01 12.55 10.06
C ASP A 338 9.87 11.62 9.18
N LEU A 339 11.16 11.59 9.49
CA LEU A 339 12.12 10.59 9.01
C LEU A 339 12.41 9.58 10.10
N VAL A 340 12.44 8.30 9.74
CA VAL A 340 12.91 7.23 10.64
C VAL A 340 14.41 7.04 10.44
N ARG A 341 15.17 7.22 11.53
CA ARG A 341 16.56 6.79 11.61
C ARG A 341 16.60 5.29 11.85
N THR A 342 16.99 4.55 10.84
CA THR A 342 17.08 3.10 10.90
C THR A 342 18.42 2.65 11.50
N SER A 343 18.39 1.53 12.21
CA SER A 343 19.59 0.75 12.54
C SER A 343 20.35 0.30 11.28
N PRO A 344 21.61 -0.16 11.40
CA PRO A 344 22.34 -0.75 10.29
C PRO A 344 21.51 -1.84 9.61
N ALA A 345 21.50 -1.84 8.27
CA ALA A 345 20.74 -2.79 7.49
C ALA A 345 21.19 -4.23 7.76
N ARG A 346 20.26 -5.19 7.70
CA ARG A 346 20.51 -6.60 8.04
C ARG A 346 20.82 -7.43 6.79
N PRO A 347 22.07 -7.90 6.58
CA PRO A 347 22.43 -8.69 5.40
C PRO A 347 21.65 -10.00 5.25
N ALA A 348 21.20 -10.59 6.37
CA ALA A 348 20.37 -11.80 6.37
C ALA A 348 19.07 -11.67 5.55
N ALA A 349 18.59 -10.46 5.29
CA ALA A 349 17.43 -10.24 4.41
C ALA A 349 17.71 -10.65 2.95
N LEU A 350 18.96 -10.54 2.48
CA LEU A 350 19.36 -11.03 1.16
C LEU A 350 19.40 -12.56 1.10
N ASP A 351 19.74 -13.22 2.21
CA ASP A 351 19.70 -14.68 2.30
C ASP A 351 18.26 -15.19 2.17
N VAL A 352 17.29 -14.48 2.76
CA VAL A 352 15.86 -14.77 2.57
C VAL A 352 15.46 -14.59 1.10
N ALA A 353 15.87 -13.49 0.46
CA ALA A 353 15.58 -13.24 -0.96
C ALA A 353 16.10 -14.36 -1.87
N ALA A 354 17.37 -14.77 -1.67
CA ALA A 354 17.99 -15.87 -2.39
C ALA A 354 17.30 -17.21 -2.12
N TRP A 355 16.93 -17.48 -0.86
CA TRP A 355 16.20 -18.69 -0.50
C TRP A 355 14.81 -18.75 -1.15
N VAL A 356 14.06 -17.64 -1.17
CA VAL A 356 12.75 -17.55 -1.83
C VAL A 356 12.87 -17.85 -3.33
N ALA A 357 13.90 -17.31 -3.99
CA ALA A 357 14.14 -17.57 -5.40
C ALA A 357 14.39 -19.06 -5.68
N ALA A 358 15.19 -19.73 -4.85
CA ALA A 358 15.44 -21.16 -4.96
C ALA A 358 14.19 -22.01 -4.61
N ALA A 359 13.46 -21.64 -3.57
CA ALA A 359 12.28 -22.36 -3.09
C ALA A 359 11.13 -22.31 -4.10
N ARG A 360 10.96 -21.20 -4.83
CA ARG A 360 9.94 -21.04 -5.87
C ARG A 360 10.08 -22.08 -6.99
N ASP A 361 11.32 -22.43 -7.32
CA ASP A 361 11.64 -23.32 -8.44
C ASP A 361 11.76 -24.80 -7.98
N SER A 362 11.50 -25.09 -6.70
CA SER A 362 11.53 -26.44 -6.12
C SER A 362 10.24 -27.22 -6.37
N ALA A 363 10.37 -28.51 -6.71
CA ALA A 363 9.22 -29.43 -6.82
C ALA A 363 8.55 -29.71 -5.46
N HIS A 364 9.31 -29.66 -4.38
CA HIS A 364 8.81 -29.79 -3.01
C HIS A 364 9.04 -28.46 -2.29
N GLY A 365 7.99 -27.64 -2.26
CA GLY A 365 8.02 -26.32 -1.63
C GLY A 365 8.01 -26.40 -0.10
N PRO A 366 8.47 -25.34 0.58
CA PRO A 366 8.45 -25.27 2.03
C PRO A 366 7.01 -25.21 2.56
N THR A 367 6.83 -25.55 3.83
CA THR A 367 5.61 -25.28 4.59
C THR A 367 5.57 -23.82 5.04
N VAL A 368 4.38 -23.33 5.46
CA VAL A 368 4.24 -21.98 6.04
C VAL A 368 5.12 -21.81 7.28
N ALA A 369 5.28 -22.87 8.09
CA ALA A 369 6.13 -22.83 9.28
C ALA A 369 7.61 -22.67 8.93
N GLU A 370 8.10 -23.35 7.89
CA GLU A 370 9.48 -23.21 7.41
C GLU A 370 9.72 -21.82 6.79
N ILE A 371 8.74 -21.29 6.05
CA ILE A 371 8.78 -19.91 5.55
C ILE A 371 8.90 -18.93 6.72
N ALA A 372 8.06 -19.08 7.75
CA ALA A 372 8.08 -18.21 8.92
C ALA A 372 9.39 -18.30 9.71
N ALA A 373 9.92 -19.51 9.90
CA ALA A 373 11.22 -19.71 10.54
C ALA A 373 12.34 -19.01 9.77
N ARG A 374 12.38 -19.17 8.44
CA ARG A 374 13.37 -18.51 7.59
C ARG A 374 13.27 -16.99 7.65
N VAL A 375 12.07 -16.43 7.66
CA VAL A 375 11.87 -14.98 7.78
C VAL A 375 12.31 -14.47 9.16
N ALA A 376 12.04 -15.23 10.23
CA ALA A 376 12.44 -14.87 11.58
C ALA A 376 13.96 -14.80 11.77
N GLU A 377 14.76 -15.56 10.99
CA GLU A 377 16.23 -15.45 10.99
C GLU A 377 16.70 -14.04 10.57
N ALA A 378 15.99 -13.38 9.65
CA ALA A 378 16.33 -12.03 9.17
C ALA A 378 15.60 -10.92 9.94
N VAL A 379 14.50 -11.25 10.61
CA VAL A 379 13.65 -10.31 11.34
C VAL A 379 13.40 -10.82 12.76
N PRO A 380 14.34 -10.60 13.71
CA PRO A 380 14.23 -11.13 15.08
C PRO A 380 13.00 -10.63 15.85
N GLU A 381 12.51 -9.43 15.53
CA GLU A 381 11.27 -8.86 16.08
C GLU A 381 9.98 -9.53 15.53
N PHE A 382 10.09 -10.45 14.57
CA PHE A 382 8.93 -11.13 13.99
C PHE A 382 8.34 -12.17 14.96
N GLY A 383 7.22 -11.80 15.58
CA GLY A 383 6.40 -12.70 16.39
C GLY A 383 5.18 -13.19 15.62
N HIS A 384 5.27 -14.31 14.92
CA HIS A 384 4.16 -14.82 14.11
C HIS A 384 2.97 -15.26 14.98
N VAL A 385 1.85 -14.53 14.91
CA VAL A 385 0.62 -14.86 15.64
C VAL A 385 -0.34 -15.63 14.74
N THR A 386 -0.59 -16.90 15.04
CA THR A 386 -1.61 -17.72 14.37
C THR A 386 -2.91 -17.76 15.19
N SER A 387 -4.07 -17.73 14.52
CA SER A 387 -5.39 -17.96 15.15
C SER A 387 -6.09 -19.14 14.47
N ALA A 388 -6.96 -19.81 15.22
CA ALA A 388 -7.83 -20.87 14.71
C ALA A 388 -8.94 -20.33 13.79
N ARG A 389 -9.36 -19.07 13.95
CA ARG A 389 -10.36 -18.38 13.11
C ARG A 389 -9.70 -17.40 12.13
N ARG A 390 -10.19 -17.39 10.89
CA ARG A 390 -9.66 -16.62 9.76
C ARG A 390 -10.54 -15.40 9.45
N LEU A 391 -9.96 -14.43 8.76
CA LEU A 391 -10.68 -13.25 8.25
C LEU A 391 -11.82 -13.61 7.29
N ASP A 392 -11.72 -14.74 6.58
CA ASP A 392 -12.76 -15.24 5.68
C ASP A 392 -13.94 -15.87 6.45
N ASP A 393 -13.73 -16.27 7.70
CA ASP A 393 -14.77 -16.90 8.54
C ASP A 393 -15.72 -15.86 9.15
N ARG A 394 -15.53 -14.55 8.88
CA ARG A 394 -16.29 -13.45 9.48
C ARG A 394 -17.62 -13.13 8.80
N ILE A 395 -17.99 -13.79 7.69
CA ILE A 395 -19.25 -13.55 6.97
C ILE A 395 -19.73 -14.84 6.29
#